data_AF-A0AA40A0V9-F1
#
_entry.id   AF-A0AA40A0V9-F1
#
_cell.length_a   1.000
_cell.length_b   1.000
_cell.length_c   1.000
_cell.angle_alpha   90.00
_cell.angle_beta   90.00
_cell.angle_gamma   90.00
#
_symmetry.space_group_name_H-M   'P 1'
#
loop_
_entity.id
_entity.type
_entity.pdbx_description
1 polymer ?
#
loop_
_entity_poly.entity_id
_entity_poly.type
_entity_poly.pdbx_seq_one_letter_code
_entity_poly.pdbx_strand_id
1 'polypeptide(L)'
;MSAKKPFSYPSRLPPGEIRLLSLVPSSTTLSFRLITTPLFSPVPYIALSYVWGTPRTSSDASAPTILVDGQSFIVTPNLHSALTSLLTPELGSGLSIWVDAVCINQMDDVEKIGQIKRMDQVYRNSERVIVYLGDSPDSETARAVQQLRRIGKKVWEADAFTLREPDMQHWPNFEHLEDQPEERRRRVAIRDKIFKMIKQERGGVVLSRPRIPASAALDLFHRPWFGRAWIVQEIVIAPVHNRGNRGYVFAVGAERIKWEYLWAAHLFLCLWFITEAKAIGEAKTYVGKLIAFGVYVKRTGMLPRAFSARAAQTLGLRKKYLQGDLGLRLKDLLLQLYVGDSGGLLGCRDPEDKVRALRGMASDGELLDKFMTPGATWEDIYISLASRFYQEGDLSFLSICRQRSPRLPSWVPDWSQQQRPPWLGYSTDSGTQLYNAGRGT
;
A
#
# COMPACT_ATOMS: atom_id res chain seq x y z
N MET A 1 -32.72 18.63 -24.48
CA MET A 1 -31.58 18.40 -23.56
C MET A 1 -30.31 18.51 -24.38
N SER A 2 -29.50 19.55 -24.17
CA SER A 2 -28.22 19.70 -24.88
C SER A 2 -27.26 18.63 -24.35
N ALA A 3 -26.77 17.74 -25.21
CA ALA A 3 -25.76 16.76 -24.84
C ALA A 3 -24.53 17.51 -24.32
N LYS A 4 -24.11 17.26 -23.08
CA LYS A 4 -22.87 17.84 -22.53
C LYS A 4 -21.73 17.46 -23.46
N LYS A 5 -21.04 18.45 -24.03
CA LYS A 5 -19.88 18.22 -24.91
C LYS A 5 -18.82 17.42 -24.14
N PRO A 6 -18.27 16.33 -24.71
CA PRO A 6 -17.21 15.56 -24.06
C PRO A 6 -15.97 16.43 -23.85
N PHE A 7 -15.27 16.20 -22.74
CA PHE A 7 -14.02 16.89 -22.43
C PHE A 7 -12.99 16.63 -23.53
N SER A 8 -12.33 17.68 -24.00
CA SER A 8 -11.23 17.58 -24.96
C SER A 8 -9.96 18.14 -24.36
N TYR A 9 -8.89 17.35 -24.38
CA TYR A 9 -7.56 17.82 -24.04
C TYR A 9 -7.11 18.90 -25.04
N PRO A 10 -6.44 19.97 -24.58
CA PRO A 10 -6.05 21.08 -25.43
C PRO A 10 -4.95 20.71 -26.45
N SER A 11 -4.07 19.77 -26.09
CA SER A 11 -2.98 19.30 -26.94
C SER A 11 -2.57 17.86 -26.59
N ARG A 12 -1.92 17.19 -27.54
CA ARG A 12 -1.20 15.94 -27.28
C ARG A 12 -0.06 16.21 -26.31
N LEU A 13 0.13 15.28 -25.37
CA LEU A 13 1.21 15.37 -24.39
C LEU A 13 2.57 15.17 -25.07
N PRO A 14 3.52 16.10 -24.95
CA PRO A 14 4.86 15.89 -25.49
C PRO A 14 5.57 14.70 -24.82
N PRO A 15 6.47 14.00 -25.53
CA PRO A 15 7.24 12.90 -24.95
C PRO A 15 8.05 13.36 -23.73
N GLY A 16 7.94 12.62 -22.63
CA GLY A 16 8.69 12.94 -21.40
C GLY A 16 8.08 14.03 -20.53
N GLU A 17 6.87 14.48 -20.85
CA GLU A 17 6.10 15.41 -20.02
C GLU A 17 4.94 14.73 -19.30
N ILE A 18 4.43 15.39 -18.27
CA ILE A 18 3.23 15.01 -17.52
C ILE A 18 2.30 16.21 -17.38
N ARG A 19 1.00 15.94 -17.26
CA ARG A 19 0.01 16.95 -16.91
C ARG A 19 -0.22 16.98 -15.40
N LEU A 20 -0.53 18.14 -14.86
CA LEU A 20 -0.88 18.35 -13.46
C LEU A 20 -2.12 19.25 -13.37
N LEU A 21 -2.90 19.08 -12.30
CA LEU A 21 -4.02 19.95 -11.97
C LEU A 21 -3.57 21.02 -10.97
N SER A 22 -3.67 22.29 -11.36
CA SER A 22 -3.47 23.43 -10.47
C SER A 22 -4.84 23.97 -10.03
N LEU A 23 -5.08 24.05 -8.73
CA LEU A 23 -6.33 24.60 -8.20
C LEU A 23 -6.51 26.06 -8.64
N VAL A 24 -7.71 26.44 -9.09
CA VAL A 24 -8.05 27.84 -9.37
C VAL A 24 -8.41 28.52 -8.04
N PRO A 25 -7.66 29.56 -7.60
CA PRO A 25 -7.93 30.25 -6.35
C PRO A 25 -9.35 30.84 -6.33
N SER A 26 -9.97 30.89 -5.15
CA SER A 26 -11.29 31.51 -4.91
C SER A 26 -12.51 30.77 -5.47
N SER A 27 -12.34 29.56 -6.02
CA SER A 27 -13.47 28.72 -6.39
C SER A 27 -14.01 27.99 -5.16
N THR A 28 -15.31 28.13 -4.87
CA THR A 28 -16.03 27.27 -3.91
C THR A 28 -16.29 25.87 -4.48
N THR A 29 -15.94 25.66 -5.75
CA THR A 29 -16.10 24.40 -6.49
C THR A 29 -14.74 23.82 -6.87
N LEU A 30 -14.70 22.51 -7.15
CA LEU A 30 -13.49 21.83 -7.63
C LEU A 30 -13.16 22.30 -9.07
N SER A 31 -12.37 23.37 -9.17
CA SER A 31 -11.95 23.99 -10.43
C SER A 31 -10.45 24.02 -10.56
N PHE A 32 -9.95 23.51 -11.69
CA PHE A 32 -8.53 23.31 -11.94
C PHE A 32 -8.11 23.85 -13.31
N ARG A 33 -6.85 24.26 -13.40
CA ARG A 33 -6.13 24.45 -14.67
C ARG A 33 -5.26 23.25 -14.94
N LEU A 34 -5.26 22.77 -16.18
CA LEU A 34 -4.37 21.69 -16.61
C LEU A 34 -3.05 22.31 -17.07
N ILE A 35 -1.97 22.03 -16.35
CA ILE A 35 -0.63 22.50 -16.70
C ILE A 35 0.23 21.31 -17.14
N THR A 36 1.22 21.57 -17.98
CA THR A 36 2.16 20.54 -18.45
C THR A 36 3.57 20.85 -17.95
N THR A 37 4.32 19.83 -17.54
CA THR A 37 5.68 19.97 -17.01
C THR A 37 6.57 18.78 -17.39
N PRO A 38 7.90 18.96 -17.54
CA PRO A 38 8.81 17.85 -17.78
C PRO A 38 8.84 16.85 -16.63
N LEU A 39 8.82 15.55 -16.92
CA LEU A 39 8.81 14.49 -15.90
C LEU A 39 10.09 14.46 -15.06
N PHE A 40 11.24 14.79 -15.65
CA PHE A 40 12.55 14.74 -14.98
C PHE A 40 12.90 16.02 -14.22
N SER A 41 12.16 17.11 -14.45
CA SER A 41 12.31 18.36 -13.74
C SER A 41 10.94 19.03 -13.57
N PRO A 42 10.01 18.39 -12.85
CA PRO A 42 8.63 18.85 -12.76
C PRO A 42 8.53 20.07 -11.84
N VAL A 43 7.53 20.92 -12.07
CA VAL A 43 7.08 21.86 -11.03
C VAL A 43 6.60 21.09 -9.80
N PRO A 44 6.76 21.58 -8.55
CA PRO A 44 6.36 20.85 -7.36
C PRO A 44 4.89 20.43 -7.36
N TYR A 45 4.64 19.15 -7.07
CA TYR A 45 3.30 18.57 -7.12
C TYR A 45 3.08 17.44 -6.12
N ILE A 46 1.81 17.16 -5.86
CA ILE A 46 1.34 16.02 -5.09
C ILE A 46 0.96 14.90 -6.06
N ALA A 47 1.41 13.67 -5.82
CA ALA A 47 0.84 12.51 -6.51
C ALA A 47 -0.30 11.91 -5.66
N LEU A 48 -1.50 11.80 -6.24
CA LEU A 48 -2.64 11.18 -5.57
C LEU A 48 -2.64 9.67 -5.78
N SER A 49 -2.87 8.93 -4.69
CA SER A 49 -3.18 7.51 -4.71
C SER A 49 -4.54 7.29 -4.05
N TYR A 50 -5.46 6.64 -4.75
CA TYR A 50 -6.82 6.43 -4.26
C TYR A 50 -7.44 5.20 -4.93
N VAL A 51 -8.49 4.64 -4.33
CA VAL A 51 -9.27 3.58 -4.96
C VAL A 51 -10.13 4.20 -6.06
N TRP A 52 -9.95 3.80 -7.32
CA TRP A 52 -10.69 4.36 -8.47
C TRP A 52 -12.21 4.42 -8.25
N GLY A 53 -12.82 3.34 -7.77
CA GLY A 53 -14.27 3.22 -7.64
C GLY A 53 -14.97 2.91 -8.97
N THR A 54 -16.29 2.96 -8.97
CA THR A 54 -17.10 2.65 -10.17
C THR A 54 -17.09 3.83 -11.15
N PRO A 55 -16.69 3.64 -12.42
CA PRO A 55 -16.78 4.66 -13.44
C PRO A 55 -18.22 5.18 -13.62
N ARG A 56 -18.34 6.46 -13.96
CA ARG A 56 -19.61 7.13 -14.27
C ARG A 56 -19.58 7.66 -15.68
N THR A 57 -20.76 7.74 -16.29
CA THR A 57 -20.95 8.18 -17.68
C THR A 57 -21.74 9.47 -17.73
N SER A 58 -21.78 10.13 -18.89
CA SER A 58 -22.62 11.32 -19.09
C SER A 58 -24.12 11.07 -18.95
N SER A 59 -24.56 9.81 -19.06
CA SER A 59 -25.94 9.38 -18.80
C SER A 59 -26.28 9.27 -17.30
N ASP A 60 -25.29 9.22 -16.41
CA ASP A 60 -25.52 9.18 -14.97
C ASP A 60 -25.80 10.60 -14.45
N ALA A 61 -27.08 10.89 -14.15
CA ALA A 61 -27.49 12.23 -13.67
C ALA A 61 -26.80 12.67 -12.36
N SER A 62 -26.36 11.71 -11.54
CA SER A 62 -25.65 11.94 -10.27
C SER A 62 -24.13 11.82 -10.39
N ALA A 63 -23.57 11.75 -11.60
CA ALA A 63 -22.13 11.70 -11.80
C ALA A 63 -21.46 12.98 -11.28
N PRO A 64 -20.50 12.88 -10.34
CA PRO A 64 -19.79 14.05 -9.87
C PRO A 64 -18.89 14.60 -10.97
N THR A 65 -18.79 15.92 -11.03
CA THR A 65 -17.98 16.63 -12.04
C THR A 65 -17.06 17.64 -11.39
N ILE A 66 -15.85 17.76 -11.95
CA ILE A 66 -14.95 18.88 -11.68
C ILE A 66 -14.87 19.79 -12.90
N LEU A 67 -14.35 21.00 -12.75
CA LEU A 67 -14.02 21.90 -13.85
C LEU A 67 -12.52 21.82 -14.15
N VAL A 68 -12.16 21.59 -15.40
CA VAL A 68 -10.77 21.58 -15.89
C VAL A 68 -10.70 22.51 -17.09
N ASP A 69 -9.93 23.59 -16.99
CA ASP A 69 -9.84 24.66 -18.01
C ASP A 69 -11.22 25.18 -18.45
N GLY A 70 -12.14 25.32 -17.49
CA GLY A 70 -13.52 25.78 -17.73
C GLY A 70 -14.45 24.73 -18.36
N GLN A 71 -13.94 23.53 -18.69
CA GLN A 71 -14.73 22.42 -19.22
C GLN A 71 -15.14 21.46 -18.10
N SER A 72 -16.34 20.88 -18.20
CA SER A 72 -16.81 19.87 -17.24
C SER A 72 -16.11 18.53 -17.50
N PHE A 73 -15.53 17.95 -16.45
CA PHE A 73 -14.88 16.64 -16.47
C PHE A 73 -15.59 15.71 -15.47
N ILE A 74 -16.12 14.59 -15.96
CA ILE A 74 -16.79 13.59 -15.11
C ILE A 74 -15.72 12.77 -14.36
N VAL A 75 -15.87 12.68 -13.05
CA VAL A 75 -14.97 11.90 -12.18
C VAL A 75 -15.74 10.81 -11.45
N THR A 76 -15.03 9.84 -10.88
CA THR A 76 -15.65 8.86 -9.99
C THR A 76 -16.00 9.53 -8.64
N PRO A 77 -16.99 8.99 -7.89
CA PRO A 77 -17.28 9.47 -6.54
C PRO A 77 -16.06 9.47 -5.62
N ASN A 78 -15.22 8.45 -5.71
CA ASN A 78 -14.02 8.35 -4.89
C ASN A 78 -13.01 9.47 -5.20
N LEU A 79 -12.80 9.79 -6.49
CA LEU A 79 -11.91 10.90 -6.87
C LEU A 79 -12.49 12.23 -6.43
N HIS A 80 -13.81 12.44 -6.59
CA HIS A 80 -14.46 13.66 -6.15
C HIS A 80 -14.30 13.86 -4.63
N SER A 81 -14.57 12.84 -3.81
CA SER A 81 -14.36 12.90 -2.36
C SER A 81 -12.90 13.12 -2.00
N ALA A 82 -11.96 12.47 -2.70
CA ALA A 82 -10.52 12.67 -2.51
C ALA A 82 -10.12 14.12 -2.77
N LEU A 83 -10.48 14.69 -3.93
CA LEU A 83 -10.16 16.07 -4.27
C LEU A 83 -10.81 17.07 -3.30
N THR A 84 -12.05 16.81 -2.89
CA THR A 84 -12.76 17.63 -1.89
C THR A 84 -12.03 17.62 -0.55
N SER A 85 -11.60 16.45 -0.09
CA SER A 85 -10.83 16.27 1.14
C SER A 85 -9.47 16.99 1.11
N LEU A 86 -8.90 17.20 -0.08
CA LEU A 86 -7.59 17.82 -0.29
C LEU A 86 -7.65 19.31 -0.61
N LEU A 87 -8.85 19.88 -0.85
CA LEU A 87 -9.03 21.31 -1.12
C LEU A 87 -8.32 22.19 -0.10
N THR A 88 -8.45 21.82 1.19
CA THR A 88 -7.80 22.50 2.29
C THR A 88 -7.32 21.44 3.29
N PRO A 89 -6.01 21.36 3.65
CA PRO A 89 -4.95 22.34 3.43
C PRO A 89 -4.01 22.08 2.24
N GLU A 90 -4.10 20.94 1.54
CA GLU A 90 -3.05 20.56 0.58
C GLU A 90 -3.07 21.38 -0.70
N LEU A 91 -4.21 21.41 -1.41
CA LEU A 91 -4.34 22.16 -2.65
C LEU A 91 -4.35 23.68 -2.39
N GLY A 92 -4.85 24.10 -1.23
CA GLY A 92 -4.76 25.49 -0.77
C GLY A 92 -3.33 26.02 -0.59
N SER A 93 -2.32 25.14 -0.48
CA SER A 93 -0.91 25.56 -0.44
C SER A 93 -0.35 26.01 -1.80
N GLY A 94 -1.12 25.86 -2.87
CA GLY A 94 -0.71 26.19 -4.24
C GLY A 94 0.03 25.07 -4.97
N LEU A 95 0.23 23.91 -4.34
CA LEU A 95 0.79 22.74 -5.01
C LEU A 95 -0.18 22.19 -6.06
N SER A 96 0.36 21.86 -7.23
CA SER A 96 -0.39 21.12 -8.23
C SER A 96 -0.56 19.65 -7.81
N ILE A 97 -1.54 18.96 -8.38
CA ILE A 97 -1.81 17.55 -8.08
C ILE A 97 -1.85 16.72 -9.36
N TRP A 98 -1.15 15.59 -9.35
CA TRP A 98 -1.24 14.56 -10.36
C TRP A 98 -2.30 13.53 -9.97
N VAL A 99 -3.23 13.27 -10.90
CA VAL A 99 -4.28 12.27 -10.77
C VAL A 99 -4.35 11.50 -12.09
N ASP A 100 -4.06 10.21 -12.07
CA ASP A 100 -4.07 9.33 -13.25
C ASP A 100 -5.32 9.48 -14.12
N ALA A 101 -6.51 9.53 -13.52
CA ALA A 101 -7.79 9.62 -14.22
C ALA A 101 -8.00 10.92 -15.01
N VAL A 102 -7.26 12.00 -14.70
CA VAL A 102 -7.43 13.33 -15.32
C VAL A 102 -6.17 13.81 -16.04
N CYS A 103 -4.99 13.50 -15.50
CA CYS A 103 -3.71 13.93 -16.06
C CYS A 103 -3.29 13.08 -17.28
N ILE A 104 -3.81 11.85 -17.38
CA ILE A 104 -3.62 10.95 -18.52
C ILE A 104 -4.88 10.99 -19.38
N ASN A 105 -4.72 11.17 -20.69
CA ASN A 105 -5.79 11.00 -21.65
C ASN A 105 -6.18 9.52 -21.75
N GLN A 106 -7.21 9.13 -20.99
CA GLN A 106 -7.71 7.74 -20.93
C GLN A 106 -8.27 7.22 -22.27
N MET A 107 -8.50 8.11 -23.24
CA MET A 107 -9.03 7.79 -24.58
C MET A 107 -7.92 7.65 -25.64
N ASP A 108 -6.67 7.93 -25.30
CA ASP A 108 -5.51 7.76 -26.18
C ASP A 108 -4.65 6.62 -25.64
N ASP A 109 -4.80 5.42 -26.21
CA ASP A 109 -4.09 4.23 -25.75
C ASP A 109 -2.56 4.36 -25.85
N VAL A 110 -2.06 5.14 -26.82
CA VAL A 110 -0.61 5.39 -26.97
C VAL A 110 -0.11 6.24 -25.82
N GLU A 111 -0.83 7.34 -25.51
CA GLU A 111 -0.52 8.19 -24.36
C GLU A 111 -0.62 7.40 -23.05
N LYS A 112 -1.72 6.67 -22.87
CA LYS A 112 -2.02 5.89 -21.66
C LYS A 112 -0.94 4.85 -21.37
N ILE A 113 -0.58 4.03 -22.36
CA ILE A 113 0.48 3.02 -22.20
C ILE A 113 1.82 3.71 -21.89
N GLY A 114 2.14 4.80 -22.60
CA GLY A 114 3.36 5.56 -22.38
C GLY A 114 3.47 6.16 -20.97
N GLN A 115 2.36 6.67 -20.42
CA GLN A 115 2.29 7.24 -19.07
C GLN A 115 2.32 6.14 -17.99
N ILE A 116 1.63 5.02 -18.18
CA ILE A 116 1.67 3.88 -17.25
C ILE A 116 3.11 3.36 -17.08
N LYS A 117 3.88 3.29 -18.17
CA LYS A 117 5.30 2.90 -18.13
C LYS A 117 6.19 3.83 -17.30
N ARG A 118 5.74 5.07 -17.05
CA ARG A 118 6.48 6.13 -16.34
C ARG A 118 5.86 6.47 -14.98
N MET A 119 4.82 5.75 -14.56
CA MET A 119 4.07 6.04 -13.35
C MET A 119 4.98 6.00 -12.10
N ASP A 120 5.96 5.10 -12.06
CA ASP A 120 6.95 5.04 -10.99
C ASP A 120 7.71 6.37 -10.82
N GLN A 121 8.12 7.00 -11.93
CA GLN A 121 8.82 8.28 -11.93
C GLN A 121 7.89 9.40 -11.46
N VAL A 122 6.60 9.34 -11.79
CA VAL A 122 5.61 10.31 -11.31
C VAL A 122 5.46 10.25 -9.80
N TYR A 123 5.41 9.06 -9.19
CA TYR A 123 5.38 8.98 -7.72
C TYR A 123 6.73 9.36 -7.10
N ARG A 124 7.85 8.96 -7.72
CA ARG A 124 9.22 9.25 -7.26
C ARG A 124 9.52 10.75 -7.22
N ASN A 125 9.14 11.48 -8.27
CA ASN A 125 9.50 12.88 -8.49
C ASN A 125 8.49 13.87 -7.88
N SER A 126 7.44 13.36 -7.22
CA SER A 126 6.48 14.21 -6.51
C SER A 126 7.11 14.86 -5.27
N GLU A 127 6.58 15.99 -4.80
CA GLU A 127 6.93 16.59 -3.51
C GLU A 127 6.33 15.77 -2.34
N ARG A 128 5.23 15.08 -2.62
CA ARG A 128 4.51 14.24 -1.66
C ARG A 128 3.59 13.29 -2.38
N VAL A 129 3.44 12.08 -1.85
CA VAL A 129 2.35 11.18 -2.22
C VAL A 129 1.28 11.22 -1.14
N ILE A 130 0.04 11.43 -1.55
CA ILE A 130 -1.12 11.36 -0.66
C ILE A 130 -1.97 10.15 -1.02
N VAL A 131 -2.13 9.25 -0.05
CA VAL A 131 -3.04 8.12 -0.13
C VAL A 131 -4.38 8.51 0.46
N TYR A 132 -5.39 8.68 -0.38
CA TYR A 132 -6.75 8.86 0.10
C TYR A 132 -7.38 7.49 0.37
N LEU A 133 -7.58 7.21 1.67
CA LEU A 133 -8.16 5.96 2.14
C LEU A 133 -9.70 6.01 2.18
N GLY A 134 -10.34 7.10 1.75
CA GLY A 134 -11.79 7.28 1.87
C GLY A 134 -12.18 8.22 3.00
N ASP A 135 -13.48 8.49 3.11
CA ASP A 135 -14.01 9.44 4.09
C ASP A 135 -13.86 8.98 5.55
N SER A 136 -14.12 9.93 6.45
CA SER A 136 -14.31 9.68 7.88
C SER A 136 -15.81 9.79 8.16
N PRO A 137 -16.58 8.69 8.02
CA PRO A 137 -18.04 8.75 8.07
C PRO A 137 -18.57 9.13 9.45
N ASP A 138 -17.76 8.94 10.49
CA ASP A 138 -18.12 9.18 11.89
C ASP A 138 -16.93 9.77 12.68
N SER A 139 -17.24 10.23 13.89
CA SER A 139 -16.25 10.77 14.83
C SER A 139 -15.30 9.70 15.37
N GLU A 140 -15.70 8.42 15.36
CA GLU A 140 -14.88 7.31 15.84
C GLU A 140 -13.72 7.01 14.89
N THR A 141 -13.94 7.12 13.59
CA THR A 141 -12.92 6.99 12.55
C THR A 141 -11.91 8.11 12.67
N ALA A 142 -12.36 9.36 12.82
CA ALA A 142 -11.47 10.50 13.03
C ALA A 142 -10.64 10.31 14.31
N ARG A 143 -11.30 9.93 15.41
CA ARG A 143 -10.65 9.63 16.70
C ARG A 143 -9.64 8.49 16.58
N ALA A 144 -9.95 7.44 15.82
CA ALA A 144 -9.02 6.35 15.56
C ALA A 144 -7.76 6.85 14.85
N VAL A 145 -7.89 7.63 13.78
CA VAL A 145 -6.72 8.18 13.06
C VAL A 145 -5.90 9.10 13.95
N GLN A 146 -6.54 9.95 14.77
CA GLN A 146 -5.84 10.81 15.74
C GLN A 146 -5.06 10.01 16.79
N GLN A 147 -5.65 8.94 17.33
CA GLN A 147 -4.98 8.09 18.31
C GLN A 147 -3.87 7.25 17.67
N LEU A 148 -4.07 6.73 16.46
CA LEU A 148 -3.03 6.04 15.67
C LEU A 148 -1.86 6.98 15.40
N ARG A 149 -2.12 8.23 15.01
CA ARG A 149 -1.08 9.26 14.83
C ARG A 149 -0.30 9.48 16.13
N ARG A 150 -0.99 9.62 17.26
CA ARG A 150 -0.36 9.83 18.57
C ARG A 150 0.51 8.64 18.99
N ILE A 151 -0.01 7.42 18.95
CA ILE A 151 0.72 6.23 19.40
C ILE A 151 1.83 5.87 18.42
N GLY A 152 1.55 5.97 17.12
CA GLY A 152 2.51 5.76 16.05
C GLY A 152 3.72 6.68 16.17
N LYS A 153 3.49 7.98 16.45
CA LYS A 153 4.58 8.92 16.72
C LYS A 153 5.45 8.46 17.90
N LYS A 154 4.86 8.06 19.02
CA LYS A 154 5.61 7.57 20.19
C LYS A 154 6.42 6.31 19.89
N VAL A 155 5.85 5.36 19.16
CA VAL A 155 6.50 4.09 18.81
C VAL A 155 7.62 4.32 17.80
N TRP A 156 7.42 5.24 16.86
CA TRP A 156 8.46 5.68 15.94
C TRP A 156 9.62 6.37 16.66
N GLU A 157 9.33 7.31 17.57
CA GLU A 157 10.33 8.00 18.41
C GLU A 157 11.02 7.06 19.40
N ALA A 158 10.39 5.94 19.75
CA ALA A 158 11.03 4.86 20.49
C ALA A 158 11.98 4.02 19.61
N ASP A 159 12.21 4.43 18.36
CA ASP A 159 13.17 3.83 17.42
C ASP A 159 12.75 2.44 16.91
N ALA A 160 11.45 2.13 16.94
CA ALA A 160 10.90 0.84 16.50
C ALA A 160 11.21 0.49 15.05
N PHE A 161 11.56 1.49 14.22
CA PHE A 161 12.00 1.27 12.84
C PHE A 161 13.21 0.32 12.75
N THR A 162 14.08 0.30 13.76
CA THR A 162 15.27 -0.57 13.82
C THR A 162 14.98 -2.03 14.14
N LEU A 163 13.77 -2.35 14.59
CA LEU A 163 13.36 -3.74 14.80
C LEU A 163 13.32 -4.47 13.45
N ARG A 164 13.85 -5.69 13.39
CA ARG A 164 13.91 -6.50 12.17
C ARG A 164 12.76 -7.49 12.14
N GLU A 165 12.56 -8.10 10.98
CA GLU A 165 11.58 -9.17 10.81
C GLU A 165 11.84 -10.39 11.73
N PRO A 166 13.09 -10.88 11.92
CA PRO A 166 13.37 -11.94 12.89
C PRO A 166 12.96 -11.59 14.33
N ASP A 167 13.11 -10.32 14.73
CA ASP A 167 12.72 -9.86 16.06
C ASP A 167 11.19 -9.94 16.24
N MET A 168 10.43 -9.70 15.16
CA MET A 168 8.96 -9.81 15.14
C MET A 168 8.49 -11.26 15.16
N GLN A 169 9.16 -12.16 14.43
CA GLN A 169 8.84 -13.59 14.42
C GLN A 169 9.04 -14.23 15.80
N HIS A 170 10.09 -13.83 16.51
CA HIS A 170 10.43 -14.38 17.82
C HIS A 170 9.85 -13.54 18.98
N TRP A 171 8.97 -12.58 18.69
CA TRP A 171 8.48 -11.65 19.70
C TRP A 171 7.70 -12.38 20.83
N PRO A 172 7.94 -12.05 22.12
CA PRO A 172 8.85 -11.00 22.61
C PRO A 172 10.27 -11.46 22.91
N ASN A 173 10.58 -12.74 22.70
CA ASN A 173 11.77 -13.43 23.18
C ASN A 173 12.81 -13.57 22.06
N PHE A 174 13.34 -12.46 21.55
CA PHE A 174 14.30 -12.45 20.45
C PHE A 174 15.76 -12.26 20.91
N GLU A 175 16.04 -12.30 22.21
CA GLU A 175 17.39 -12.10 22.75
C GLU A 175 18.39 -13.21 22.37
N HIS A 176 17.86 -14.37 21.98
CA HIS A 176 18.64 -15.52 21.54
C HIS A 176 19.18 -15.35 20.10
N LEU A 177 18.68 -14.37 19.34
CA LEU A 177 19.18 -14.11 17.99
C LEU A 177 20.64 -13.63 18.05
N GLU A 178 21.44 -14.10 17.09
CA GLU A 178 22.84 -13.72 16.97
C GLU A 178 22.97 -12.26 16.60
N ASP A 179 23.50 -11.47 17.52
CA ASP A 179 23.59 -10.02 17.40
C ASP A 179 24.79 -9.49 18.18
N GLN A 180 25.33 -8.37 17.72
CA GLN A 180 26.26 -7.59 18.53
C GLN A 180 25.58 -7.23 19.88
N PRO A 181 26.29 -7.35 21.02
CA PRO A 181 25.69 -7.15 22.34
C PRO A 181 24.98 -5.80 22.51
N GLU A 182 25.52 -4.73 21.93
CA GLU A 182 24.93 -3.39 22.01
C GLU A 182 23.62 -3.27 21.23
N GLU A 183 23.56 -3.80 20.01
CA GLU A 183 22.35 -3.79 19.21
C GLU A 183 21.22 -4.57 19.87
N ARG A 184 21.54 -5.75 20.43
CA ARG A 184 20.58 -6.56 21.20
C ARG A 184 20.03 -5.76 22.38
N ARG A 185 20.89 -5.09 23.16
CA ARG A 185 20.46 -4.23 24.28
C ARG A 185 19.54 -3.10 23.79
N ARG A 186 19.89 -2.45 22.67
CA ARG A 186 19.06 -1.40 22.07
C ARG A 186 17.68 -1.93 21.69
N ARG A 187 17.59 -3.05 20.95
CA ARG A 187 16.30 -3.63 20.52
C ARG A 187 15.46 -4.13 21.69
N VAL A 188 16.07 -4.72 22.71
CA VAL A 188 15.38 -5.09 23.96
C VAL A 188 14.80 -3.85 24.66
N ALA A 189 15.57 -2.76 24.75
CA ALA A 189 15.07 -1.51 25.32
C ALA A 189 13.89 -0.93 24.53
N ILE A 190 13.90 -1.05 23.19
CA ILE A 190 12.77 -0.65 22.34
C ILE A 190 11.53 -1.51 22.65
N ARG A 191 11.70 -2.84 22.74
CA ARG A 191 10.62 -3.76 23.13
C ARG A 191 9.99 -3.37 24.45
N ASP A 192 10.82 -3.11 25.46
CA ASP A 192 10.34 -2.78 26.81
C ASP A 192 9.60 -1.44 26.84
N LYS A 193 10.06 -0.44 26.05
CA LYS A 193 9.33 0.82 25.84
C LYS A 193 7.96 0.56 25.21
N ILE A 194 7.85 -0.27 24.18
CA ILE A 194 6.57 -0.61 23.53
C ILE A 194 5.65 -1.32 24.52
N PHE A 195 6.13 -2.29 25.30
CA PHE A 195 5.32 -2.97 26.32
C PHE A 195 4.80 -2.00 27.38
N LYS A 196 5.63 -1.05 27.82
CA LYS A 196 5.19 0.01 28.73
C LYS A 196 4.06 0.84 28.13
N MET A 197 4.15 1.19 26.84
CA MET A 197 3.07 1.89 26.13
C MET A 197 1.79 1.04 26.05
N ILE A 198 1.90 -0.25 25.72
CA ILE A 198 0.75 -1.17 25.67
C ILE A 198 0.06 -1.24 27.03
N LYS A 199 0.82 -1.38 28.12
CA LYS A 199 0.28 -1.41 29.48
C LYS A 199 -0.44 -0.10 29.84
N GLN A 200 0.08 1.05 29.39
CA GLN A 200 -0.57 2.35 29.59
C GLN A 200 -1.88 2.49 28.80
N GLU A 201 -1.92 2.03 27.54
CA GLU A 201 -3.13 2.11 26.72
C GLU A 201 -4.21 1.10 27.16
N ARG A 202 -3.82 -0.07 27.70
CA ARG A 202 -4.74 -1.08 28.24
C ARG A 202 -5.56 -0.58 29.43
N GLY A 203 -5.04 0.35 30.21
CA GLY A 203 -5.64 0.77 31.47
C GLY A 203 -5.61 -0.31 32.56
N GLY A 204 -6.19 -0.01 33.72
CA GLY A 204 -6.39 -0.95 34.82
C GLY A 204 -7.73 -1.71 34.69
N VAL A 205 -7.95 -2.73 35.53
CA VAL A 205 -9.20 -3.53 35.56
C VAL A 205 -10.44 -2.67 35.89
N VAL A 206 -10.24 -1.56 36.60
CA VAL A 206 -11.29 -0.65 37.12
C VAL A 206 -11.43 0.65 36.30
N LEU A 207 -10.46 0.99 35.42
CA LEU A 207 -10.40 2.27 34.71
C LEU A 207 -10.76 2.15 33.22
N SER A 208 -11.41 3.23 32.75
CA SER A 208 -11.80 3.68 31.41
C SER A 208 -11.36 2.85 30.20
N ARG A 209 -12.30 2.68 29.24
CA ARG A 209 -12.04 2.11 27.90
C ARG A 209 -10.70 2.63 27.31
N PRO A 210 -9.94 1.81 26.57
CA PRO A 210 -8.75 2.24 25.85
C PRO A 210 -9.04 3.50 25.05
N ARG A 211 -8.04 4.38 24.96
CA ARG A 211 -8.19 5.63 24.21
C ARG A 211 -8.41 5.37 22.72
N ILE A 212 -7.83 4.29 22.21
CA ILE A 212 -7.92 3.88 20.81
C ILE A 212 -9.26 3.20 20.56
N PRO A 213 -10.10 3.72 19.64
CA PRO A 213 -11.27 2.99 19.13
C PRO A 213 -10.82 1.77 18.33
N ALA A 214 -10.80 0.60 18.97
CA ALA A 214 -10.20 -0.62 18.42
C ALA A 214 -10.82 -1.05 17.08
N SER A 215 -12.15 -1.05 16.97
CA SER A 215 -12.84 -1.44 15.73
C SER A 215 -12.51 -0.50 14.59
N ALA A 216 -12.74 0.81 14.76
CA ALA A 216 -12.47 1.80 13.72
C ALA A 216 -10.98 1.83 13.32
N ALA A 217 -10.07 1.58 14.26
CA ALA A 217 -8.65 1.43 13.97
C ALA A 217 -8.35 0.21 13.10
N LEU A 218 -8.96 -0.96 13.38
CA LEU A 218 -8.82 -2.15 12.52
C LEU A 218 -9.50 -1.97 11.16
N ASP A 219 -10.66 -1.33 11.11
CA ASP A 219 -11.40 -1.11 9.87
C ASP A 219 -10.60 -0.26 8.88
N LEU A 220 -9.75 0.67 9.37
CA LEU A 220 -8.83 1.42 8.53
C LEU A 220 -7.90 0.52 7.70
N PHE A 221 -7.36 -0.54 8.29
CA PHE A 221 -6.43 -1.47 7.63
C PHE A 221 -7.15 -2.50 6.73
N HIS A 222 -8.47 -2.60 6.82
CA HIS A 222 -9.30 -3.42 5.93
C HIS A 222 -9.83 -2.63 4.73
N ARG A 223 -9.48 -1.34 4.61
CA ARG A 223 -9.96 -0.53 3.49
C ARG A 223 -9.41 -1.04 2.15
N PRO A 224 -10.21 -0.99 1.06
CA PRO A 224 -9.88 -1.65 -0.21
C PRO A 224 -8.56 -1.19 -0.85
N TRP A 225 -8.06 -0.01 -0.47
CA TRP A 225 -6.79 0.52 -0.96
C TRP A 225 -5.63 -0.46 -0.74
N PHE A 226 -5.54 -1.09 0.44
CA PHE A 226 -4.46 -2.04 0.78
C PHE A 226 -4.48 -3.32 -0.06
N GLY A 227 -5.57 -3.57 -0.79
CA GLY A 227 -5.71 -4.74 -1.64
C GLY A 227 -5.25 -4.51 -3.08
N ARG A 228 -4.77 -3.33 -3.49
CA ARG A 228 -4.50 -3.03 -4.91
C ARG A 228 -3.07 -3.36 -5.31
N ALA A 229 -2.85 -3.96 -6.48
CA ALA A 229 -1.50 -4.29 -6.97
C ALA A 229 -0.64 -3.03 -7.22
N TRP A 230 -1.22 -2.01 -7.85
CA TRP A 230 -0.54 -0.77 -8.24
C TRP A 230 0.05 0.01 -7.05
N ILE A 231 -0.50 -0.14 -5.84
CA ILE A 231 -0.03 0.63 -4.68
C ILE A 231 1.39 0.27 -4.28
N VAL A 232 1.89 -0.91 -4.69
CA VAL A 232 3.22 -1.38 -4.30
C VAL A 232 4.29 -0.42 -4.82
N GLN A 233 4.27 -0.08 -6.11
CA GLN A 233 5.20 0.92 -6.64
C GLN A 233 4.92 2.32 -6.08
N GLU A 234 3.65 2.67 -5.85
CA GLU A 234 3.25 3.98 -5.32
C GLU A 234 3.81 4.21 -3.91
N ILE A 235 3.74 3.20 -3.03
CA ILE A 235 4.22 3.28 -1.64
C ILE A 235 5.73 3.09 -1.54
N VAL A 236 6.31 2.17 -2.30
CA VAL A 236 7.74 1.85 -2.15
C VAL A 236 8.61 2.98 -2.68
N ILE A 237 8.29 3.52 -3.85
CA ILE A 237 9.14 4.48 -4.56
C ILE A 237 8.94 5.93 -4.10
N ALA A 238 7.86 6.22 -3.37
CA ALA A 238 7.57 7.57 -2.92
C ALA A 238 8.76 8.22 -2.19
N PRO A 239 8.99 9.52 -2.40
CA PRO A 239 10.18 10.21 -1.92
C PRO A 239 10.34 10.14 -0.40
N VAL A 240 11.59 10.10 0.04
CA VAL A 240 11.96 10.22 1.46
C VAL A 240 12.37 11.66 1.70
N HIS A 241 11.58 12.39 2.49
CA HIS A 241 11.87 13.78 2.81
C HIS A 241 12.13 13.94 4.30
N ASN A 242 13.38 14.26 4.66
CA ASN A 242 13.83 14.36 6.05
C ASN A 242 13.31 15.62 6.80
N ARG A 243 12.44 16.45 6.19
CA ARG A 243 11.91 17.68 6.82
C ARG A 243 10.40 17.87 6.58
N GLY A 244 9.64 18.05 7.67
CA GLY A 244 8.25 18.53 7.64
C GLY A 244 7.18 17.47 7.36
N ASN A 245 5.99 17.88 6.91
CA ASN A 245 4.90 16.98 6.47
C ASN A 245 5.14 16.38 5.06
N ARG A 246 6.28 16.66 4.42
CA ARG A 246 6.67 16.18 3.09
C ARG A 246 7.01 14.68 3.17
N GLY A 247 6.64 13.88 2.16
CA GLY A 247 6.81 12.42 2.16
C GLY A 247 5.56 11.63 1.76
N TYR A 248 5.24 10.55 2.48
CA TYR A 248 4.09 9.68 2.20
C TYR A 248 3.01 9.83 3.28
N VAL A 249 1.82 10.32 2.92
CA VAL A 249 0.77 10.67 3.86
C VAL A 249 -0.54 9.97 3.51
N PHE A 250 -1.20 9.39 4.50
CA PHE A 250 -2.53 8.81 4.39
C PHE A 250 -3.58 9.82 4.85
N ALA A 251 -4.56 10.08 3.99
CA ALA A 251 -5.71 10.93 4.21
C ALA A 251 -6.97 10.09 4.47
N VAL A 252 -7.67 10.40 5.56
CA VAL A 252 -8.95 9.77 5.94
C VAL A 252 -9.93 10.89 6.26
N GLY A 253 -10.80 11.24 5.32
CA GLY A 253 -11.58 12.48 5.43
C GLY A 253 -10.66 13.70 5.66
N ALA A 254 -10.85 14.43 6.75
CA ALA A 254 -9.99 15.57 7.11
C ALA A 254 -8.69 15.16 7.85
N GLU A 255 -8.60 13.93 8.34
CA GLU A 255 -7.45 13.48 9.11
C GLU A 255 -6.26 13.08 8.21
N ARG A 256 -5.03 13.30 8.71
CA ARG A 256 -3.77 12.97 8.01
C ARG A 256 -2.81 12.18 8.87
N ILE A 257 -2.27 11.06 8.41
CA ILE A 257 -1.27 10.30 9.15
C ILE A 257 -0.10 9.96 8.24
N LYS A 258 1.12 10.27 8.67
CA LYS A 258 2.32 9.93 7.90
C LYS A 258 2.54 8.42 7.91
N TRP A 259 3.21 7.91 6.89
CA TRP A 259 3.54 6.49 6.79
C TRP A 259 4.29 5.96 8.02
N GLU A 260 5.29 6.70 8.51
CA GLU A 260 6.11 6.31 9.66
C GLU A 260 5.23 6.03 10.89
N TYR A 261 4.27 6.93 11.12
CA TYR A 261 3.35 6.84 12.25
C TYR A 261 2.29 5.78 12.02
N LEU A 262 1.76 5.62 10.79
CA LEU A 262 0.78 4.59 10.51
C LEU A 262 1.39 3.18 10.62
N TRP A 263 2.59 2.98 10.08
CA TRP A 263 3.35 1.73 10.20
C TRP A 263 3.63 1.40 11.68
N ALA A 264 4.17 2.36 12.44
CA ALA A 264 4.48 2.18 13.85
C ALA A 264 3.21 1.93 14.70
N ALA A 265 2.10 2.60 14.37
CA ALA A 265 0.82 2.37 15.02
C ALA A 265 0.26 0.99 14.70
N HIS A 266 0.37 0.53 13.44
CA HIS A 266 -0.02 -0.82 13.05
C HIS A 266 0.79 -1.88 13.82
N LEU A 267 2.11 -1.72 13.91
CA LEU A 267 2.97 -2.58 14.72
C LEU A 267 2.48 -2.63 16.17
N PHE A 268 2.23 -1.46 16.79
CA PHE A 268 1.71 -1.37 18.14
C PHE A 268 0.38 -2.11 18.32
N LEU A 269 -0.57 -1.94 17.40
CA LEU A 269 -1.85 -2.65 17.44
C LEU A 269 -1.63 -4.15 17.39
N CYS A 270 -0.83 -4.66 16.43
CA CYS A 270 -0.50 -6.09 16.34
C CYS A 270 -0.01 -6.64 17.66
N LEU A 271 0.99 -5.98 18.27
CA LEU A 271 1.56 -6.41 19.54
C LEU A 271 0.57 -6.32 20.71
N TRP A 272 -0.25 -5.26 20.75
CA TRP A 272 -1.27 -5.10 21.77
C TRP A 272 -2.32 -6.21 21.69
N PHE A 273 -2.88 -6.48 20.51
CA PHE A 273 -3.89 -7.52 20.33
C PHE A 273 -3.33 -8.93 20.53
N ILE A 274 -2.09 -9.21 20.12
CA ILE A 274 -1.41 -10.48 20.46
C ILE A 274 -1.35 -10.66 21.98
N THR A 275 -1.03 -9.59 22.72
CA THR A 275 -1.02 -9.64 24.19
C THR A 275 -2.42 -9.87 24.75
N GLU A 276 -3.48 -9.36 24.12
CA GLU A 276 -4.87 -9.60 24.54
C GLU A 276 -5.28 -11.05 24.28
N ALA A 277 -4.94 -11.59 23.10
CA ALA A 277 -5.21 -12.96 22.73
C ALA A 277 -4.48 -13.96 23.65
N LYS A 278 -3.20 -13.68 24.01
CA LYS A 278 -2.45 -14.50 24.97
C LYS A 278 -3.13 -14.57 26.34
N ALA A 279 -3.64 -13.45 26.84
CA ALA A 279 -4.36 -13.42 28.12
C ALA A 279 -5.62 -14.32 28.12
N ILE A 280 -6.27 -14.48 26.96
CA ILE A 280 -7.39 -15.43 26.79
C ILE A 280 -6.87 -16.86 26.68
N GLY A 281 -5.83 -17.09 25.88
CA GLY A 281 -5.27 -18.42 25.61
C GLY A 281 -4.64 -19.10 26.84
N GLU A 282 -3.98 -18.33 27.71
CA GLU A 282 -3.30 -18.81 28.92
C GLU A 282 -4.27 -19.16 30.06
N ALA A 283 -5.56 -18.79 29.95
CA ALA A 283 -6.55 -19.15 30.96
C ALA A 283 -6.76 -20.67 30.98
N LYS A 284 -6.42 -21.30 32.13
CA LYS A 284 -6.41 -22.76 32.31
C LYS A 284 -7.80 -23.40 32.24
N THR A 285 -8.85 -22.67 32.61
CA THR A 285 -10.22 -23.18 32.70
C THR A 285 -11.11 -22.56 31.62
N TYR A 286 -12.16 -23.28 31.22
CA TYR A 286 -13.16 -22.77 30.28
C TYR A 286 -13.84 -21.49 30.80
N VAL A 287 -14.20 -21.46 32.07
CA VAL A 287 -14.76 -20.27 32.74
C VAL A 287 -13.76 -19.11 32.71
N GLY A 288 -12.47 -19.37 32.96
CA GLY A 288 -11.41 -18.37 32.85
C GLY A 288 -11.28 -17.79 31.44
N LYS A 289 -11.39 -18.62 30.40
CA LYS A 289 -11.40 -18.18 29.00
C LYS A 289 -12.60 -17.27 28.69
N LEU A 290 -13.80 -17.62 29.17
CA LEU A 290 -15.00 -16.79 29.01
C LEU A 290 -14.87 -15.44 29.72
N ILE A 291 -14.31 -15.41 30.93
CA ILE A 291 -14.04 -14.17 31.66
C ILE A 291 -13.03 -13.31 30.90
N ALA A 292 -11.91 -13.89 30.47
CA ALA A 292 -10.89 -13.17 29.71
C ALA A 292 -11.44 -12.61 28.38
N PHE A 293 -12.29 -13.38 27.69
CA PHE A 293 -13.00 -12.92 26.51
C PHE A 293 -13.96 -11.76 26.83
N GLY A 294 -14.75 -11.85 27.91
CA GLY A 294 -15.63 -10.77 28.35
C GLY A 294 -14.87 -9.49 28.70
N VAL A 295 -13.71 -9.62 29.36
CA VAL A 295 -12.79 -8.50 29.64
C VAL A 295 -12.27 -7.88 28.34
N TYR A 296 -11.87 -8.71 27.36
CA TYR A 296 -11.45 -8.24 26.04
C TYR A 296 -12.54 -7.41 25.35
N VAL A 297 -13.77 -7.93 25.28
CA VAL A 297 -14.89 -7.24 24.63
C VAL A 297 -15.23 -5.96 25.36
N LYS A 298 -15.30 -5.97 26.69
CA LYS A 298 -15.58 -4.77 27.50
C LYS A 298 -14.51 -3.69 27.32
N ARG A 299 -13.24 -4.09 27.22
CA ARG A 299 -12.10 -3.19 27.04
C ARG A 299 -12.09 -2.64 25.61
N THR A 300 -11.97 -3.50 24.61
CA THR A 300 -11.81 -3.07 23.20
C THR A 300 -13.09 -2.54 22.57
N GLY A 301 -14.25 -2.91 23.10
CA GLY A 301 -15.55 -2.56 22.52
C GLY A 301 -15.90 -3.37 21.27
N MET A 302 -15.19 -4.47 21.00
CA MET A 302 -15.44 -5.32 19.82
C MET A 302 -15.16 -6.79 20.10
N LEU A 303 -15.65 -7.65 19.22
CA LEU A 303 -15.25 -9.06 19.18
C LEU A 303 -13.86 -9.19 18.54
N PRO A 304 -13.05 -10.21 18.90
CA PRO A 304 -11.78 -10.47 18.24
C PRO A 304 -11.97 -10.64 16.72
N ARG A 305 -11.13 -9.96 15.94
CA ARG A 305 -11.12 -10.02 14.47
C ARG A 305 -9.69 -10.21 13.98
N ALA A 306 -9.55 -10.82 12.81
CA ALA A 306 -8.25 -10.98 12.17
C ALA A 306 -7.67 -9.63 11.74
N PHE A 307 -6.35 -9.54 11.68
CA PHE A 307 -5.66 -8.42 11.07
C PHE A 307 -5.65 -8.55 9.55
N SER A 308 -5.62 -7.39 8.88
CA SER A 308 -5.37 -7.33 7.45
C SER A 308 -3.89 -7.61 7.18
N ALA A 309 -3.58 -8.86 6.82
CA ALA A 309 -2.23 -9.25 6.42
C ALA A 309 -1.75 -8.46 5.18
N ARG A 310 -2.67 -8.05 4.29
CA ARG A 310 -2.36 -7.17 3.16
C ARG A 310 -1.89 -5.79 3.59
N ALA A 311 -2.54 -5.17 4.58
CA ALA A 311 -2.08 -3.89 5.09
C ALA A 311 -0.71 -4.00 5.76
N ALA A 312 -0.51 -5.06 6.56
CA ALA A 312 0.78 -5.34 7.19
C ALA A 312 1.91 -5.46 6.15
N GLN A 313 1.68 -6.25 5.09
CA GLN A 313 2.64 -6.45 4.01
C GLN A 313 2.91 -5.14 3.24
N THR A 314 1.85 -4.42 2.84
CA THR A 314 1.98 -3.16 2.09
C THR A 314 2.81 -2.12 2.85
N LEU A 315 2.51 -1.93 4.14
CA LEU A 315 3.27 -1.00 4.99
C LEU A 315 4.70 -1.51 5.22
N GLY A 316 4.89 -2.83 5.34
CA GLY A 316 6.19 -3.48 5.53
C GLY A 316 7.11 -3.42 4.31
N LEU A 317 6.58 -3.44 3.09
CA LEU A 317 7.38 -3.37 1.86
C LEU A 317 8.19 -2.08 1.77
N ARG A 318 7.58 -0.93 2.08
CA ARG A 318 8.31 0.35 2.14
C ARG A 318 9.39 0.32 3.21
N LYS A 319 9.13 -0.29 4.37
CA LYS A 319 10.16 -0.45 5.41
C LYS A 319 11.35 -1.27 4.88
N LYS A 320 11.11 -2.44 4.30
CA LYS A 320 12.16 -3.28 3.70
C LYS A 320 12.95 -2.51 2.65
N TYR A 321 12.27 -1.73 1.80
CA TYR A 321 12.93 -0.89 0.81
C TYR A 321 13.84 0.16 1.44
N LEU A 322 13.36 0.89 2.44
CA LEU A 322 14.14 1.93 3.13
C LEU A 322 15.33 1.36 3.91
N GLN A 323 15.27 0.10 4.34
CA GLN A 323 16.38 -0.59 5.00
C GLN A 323 17.36 -1.25 4.01
N GLY A 324 17.03 -1.29 2.71
CA GLY A 324 17.82 -2.00 1.71
C GLY A 324 17.61 -3.52 1.71
N ASP A 325 16.62 -4.02 2.46
CA ASP A 325 16.31 -5.44 2.62
C ASP A 325 15.33 -5.96 1.54
N LEU A 326 14.78 -5.07 0.71
CA LEU A 326 13.85 -5.46 -0.35
C LEU A 326 14.61 -5.91 -1.60
N GLY A 327 14.47 -7.19 -1.97
CA GLY A 327 14.94 -7.69 -3.26
C GLY A 327 14.23 -6.98 -4.41
N LEU A 328 14.98 -6.24 -5.23
CA LEU A 328 14.44 -5.44 -6.33
C LEU A 328 14.45 -6.16 -7.68
N ARG A 329 14.86 -7.43 -7.77
CA ARG A 329 14.62 -8.18 -9.01
C ARG A 329 13.15 -8.52 -9.10
N LEU A 330 12.62 -8.51 -10.32
CA LEU A 330 11.22 -8.76 -10.59
C LEU A 330 10.76 -10.09 -9.99
N LYS A 331 11.58 -11.14 -10.08
CA LYS A 331 11.29 -12.43 -9.46
C LYS A 331 11.13 -12.35 -7.94
N ASP A 332 11.99 -11.60 -7.26
CA ASP A 332 12.05 -11.54 -5.80
C ASP A 332 10.79 -10.81 -5.31
N LEU A 333 10.39 -9.74 -6.01
CA LEU A 333 9.13 -9.03 -5.80
C LEU A 333 7.91 -9.91 -6.06
N LEU A 334 7.88 -10.67 -7.16
CA LEU A 334 6.77 -11.56 -7.49
C LEU A 334 6.60 -12.65 -6.42
N LEU A 335 7.71 -13.26 -5.97
CA LEU A 335 7.68 -14.24 -4.90
C LEU A 335 7.15 -13.62 -3.61
N GLN A 336 7.66 -12.47 -3.21
CA GLN A 336 7.28 -11.82 -1.97
C GLN A 336 5.81 -11.37 -1.95
N LEU A 337 5.26 -10.94 -3.08
CA LEU A 337 3.89 -10.40 -3.16
C LEU A 337 2.85 -11.50 -3.37
N TYR A 338 3.17 -12.52 -4.17
CA TYR A 338 2.20 -13.49 -4.67
C TYR A 338 2.38 -14.90 -4.08
N VAL A 339 3.41 -15.17 -3.28
CA VAL A 339 3.60 -16.47 -2.63
C VAL A 339 3.35 -16.35 -1.13
N GLY A 340 2.65 -17.34 -0.57
CA GLY A 340 2.42 -17.44 0.88
C GLY A 340 0.98 -17.08 1.30
N ASP A 341 0.72 -17.19 2.60
CA ASP A 341 -0.60 -16.95 3.20
C ASP A 341 -0.77 -15.48 3.63
N SER A 342 -0.48 -14.55 2.72
CA SER A 342 -0.48 -13.13 3.04
C SER A 342 -1.90 -12.52 3.16
N GLY A 343 -2.95 -13.34 3.34
CA GLY A 343 -4.33 -12.89 3.61
C GLY A 343 -5.08 -12.31 2.41
N GLY A 344 -4.93 -12.93 1.23
CA GLY A 344 -5.74 -12.64 0.02
C GLY A 344 -4.98 -11.97 -1.13
N LEU A 345 -5.39 -12.18 -2.37
CA LEU A 345 -4.71 -11.72 -3.57
C LEU A 345 -4.65 -10.16 -3.67
N LEU A 346 -3.52 -9.58 -4.13
CA LEU A 346 -3.53 -8.17 -4.60
C LEU A 346 -4.47 -8.03 -5.80
N GLY A 347 -5.60 -7.36 -5.64
CA GLY A 347 -6.54 -7.06 -6.71
C GLY A 347 -5.95 -6.16 -7.78
N CYS A 348 -6.22 -6.55 -9.03
CA CYS A 348 -6.08 -5.74 -10.23
C CYS A 348 -7.31 -6.00 -11.11
N ARG A 349 -7.57 -5.08 -12.04
CA ARG A 349 -8.66 -5.26 -13.01
C ARG A 349 -8.27 -6.29 -14.07
N ASP A 350 -7.05 -6.15 -14.59
CA ASP A 350 -6.52 -6.95 -15.68
C ASP A 350 -5.35 -7.82 -15.17
N PRO A 351 -5.27 -9.12 -15.51
CA PRO A 351 -4.25 -10.01 -14.96
C PRO A 351 -2.82 -9.54 -15.20
N GLU A 352 -2.51 -8.94 -16.35
CA GLU A 352 -1.16 -8.47 -16.66
C GLU A 352 -0.66 -7.35 -15.73
N ASP A 353 -1.58 -6.62 -15.08
CA ASP A 353 -1.22 -5.56 -14.13
C ASP A 353 -0.51 -6.10 -12.89
N LYS A 354 -0.61 -7.40 -12.60
CA LYS A 354 0.15 -8.07 -11.53
C LYS A 354 1.65 -7.91 -11.68
N VAL A 355 2.10 -7.96 -12.93
CA VAL A 355 3.51 -7.87 -13.27
C VAL A 355 3.83 -6.45 -13.69
N ARG A 356 2.91 -5.77 -14.41
CA ARG A 356 3.08 -4.38 -14.85
C ARG A 356 3.24 -3.41 -13.68
N ALA A 357 2.52 -3.61 -12.58
CA ALA A 357 2.63 -2.80 -11.37
C ALA A 357 4.01 -2.84 -10.70
N LEU A 358 4.86 -3.81 -11.07
CA LEU A 358 6.22 -3.95 -10.55
C LEU A 358 7.29 -3.41 -11.50
N ARG A 359 6.92 -3.12 -12.76
CA ARG A 359 7.86 -2.74 -13.82
C ARG A 359 8.79 -1.60 -13.40
N GLY A 360 8.23 -0.52 -12.84
CA GLY A 360 9.03 0.68 -12.53
C GLY A 360 9.83 0.60 -11.23
N MET A 361 9.58 -0.42 -10.40
CA MET A 361 10.35 -0.65 -9.16
C MET A 361 11.35 -1.79 -9.25
N ALA A 362 11.13 -2.72 -10.19
CA ALA A 362 12.05 -3.81 -10.43
C ALA A 362 13.31 -3.30 -11.16
N SER A 363 14.48 -3.67 -10.66
CA SER A 363 15.79 -3.38 -11.25
C SER A 363 15.95 -3.91 -12.69
N ASP A 364 15.24 -4.98 -13.02
CA ASP A 364 15.18 -5.66 -14.31
C ASP A 364 13.78 -5.52 -14.96
N GLY A 365 12.96 -4.58 -14.49
CA GLY A 365 11.58 -4.43 -14.93
C GLY A 365 11.40 -4.05 -16.41
N GLU A 366 12.41 -3.43 -17.04
CA GLU A 366 12.40 -3.11 -18.47
C GLU A 366 12.28 -4.34 -19.37
N LEU A 367 12.64 -5.55 -18.87
CA LEU A 367 12.39 -6.80 -19.58
C LEU A 367 10.91 -6.99 -19.94
N LEU A 368 10.00 -6.47 -19.12
CA LEU A 368 8.56 -6.56 -19.38
C LEU A 368 8.14 -5.81 -20.63
N ASP A 369 8.87 -4.77 -21.05
CA ASP A 369 8.54 -4.06 -22.28
C ASP A 369 8.72 -4.92 -23.53
N LYS A 370 9.59 -5.93 -23.47
CA LYS A 370 9.79 -6.88 -24.57
C LYS A 370 8.63 -7.86 -24.70
N PHE A 371 7.92 -8.13 -23.61
CA PHE A 371 6.83 -9.10 -23.54
C PHE A 371 5.46 -8.42 -23.69
N MET A 372 5.34 -7.16 -23.27
CA MET A 372 4.10 -6.37 -23.34
C MET A 372 3.97 -5.62 -24.67
N THR A 373 4.00 -6.36 -25.78
CA THR A 373 3.78 -5.80 -27.12
C THR A 373 2.28 -5.61 -27.41
N PRO A 374 1.90 -4.70 -28.32
CA PRO A 374 0.50 -4.57 -28.74
C PRO A 374 -0.07 -5.93 -29.18
N GLY A 375 -1.23 -6.31 -28.63
CA GLY A 375 -1.89 -7.58 -28.92
C GLY A 375 -1.40 -8.79 -28.12
N ALA A 376 -0.35 -8.65 -27.29
CA ALA A 376 0.06 -9.72 -26.38
C ALA A 376 -1.00 -9.98 -25.32
N THR A 377 -1.35 -11.24 -25.12
CA THR A 377 -2.26 -11.65 -24.05
C THR A 377 -1.53 -11.67 -22.71
N TRP A 378 -2.27 -11.69 -21.59
CA TRP A 378 -1.64 -11.84 -20.27
C TRP A 378 -0.99 -13.22 -20.14
N GLU A 379 -1.54 -14.24 -20.80
CA GLU A 379 -0.95 -15.57 -20.91
C GLU A 379 0.44 -15.52 -21.59
N ASP A 380 0.56 -14.80 -22.72
CA ASP A 380 1.83 -14.64 -23.44
C ASP A 380 2.90 -13.95 -22.58
N ILE A 381 2.50 -12.93 -21.82
CA ILE A 381 3.38 -12.20 -20.90
C ILE A 381 3.91 -13.15 -19.82
N TYR A 382 3.03 -13.97 -19.24
CA TYR A 382 3.41 -14.90 -18.18
C TYR A 382 4.33 -16.02 -18.70
N ILE A 383 4.01 -16.58 -19.86
CA ILE A 383 4.84 -17.60 -20.53
C ILE A 383 6.23 -17.02 -20.85
N SER A 384 6.28 -15.81 -21.39
CA SER A 384 7.55 -15.15 -21.75
C SER A 384 8.41 -14.87 -20.52
N LEU A 385 7.79 -14.43 -19.42
CA LEU A 385 8.48 -14.18 -18.16
C LEU A 385 9.02 -15.47 -17.54
N ALA A 386 8.22 -16.52 -17.48
CA ALA A 386 8.66 -17.82 -16.97
C ALA A 386 9.78 -18.43 -17.85
N SER A 387 9.65 -18.30 -19.18
CA SER A 387 10.70 -18.72 -20.13
C SER A 387 12.01 -17.98 -19.88
N ARG A 388 11.92 -16.69 -19.56
CA ARG A 388 13.10 -15.87 -19.27
C ARG A 388 13.80 -16.34 -18.00
N PHE A 389 13.06 -16.59 -16.91
CA PHE A 389 13.66 -17.13 -15.68
C PHE A 389 14.33 -18.48 -15.92
N TYR A 390 13.72 -19.35 -16.72
CA TYR A 390 14.31 -20.62 -17.12
C TYR A 390 15.63 -20.44 -17.90
N GLN A 391 15.66 -19.54 -18.89
CA GLN A 391 16.85 -19.25 -19.69
C GLN A 391 18.01 -18.66 -18.86
N GLU A 392 17.70 -17.95 -17.77
CA GLU A 392 18.69 -17.45 -16.81
C GLU A 392 19.22 -18.54 -15.85
N GLY A 393 18.77 -19.79 -16.03
CA GLY A 393 19.13 -20.92 -15.16
C GLY A 393 18.39 -20.91 -13.81
N ASP A 394 17.37 -20.06 -13.65
CA ASP A 394 16.60 -20.00 -12.43
C ASP A 394 15.39 -20.94 -12.50
N LEU A 395 15.52 -22.11 -11.89
CA LEU A 395 14.42 -23.09 -11.80
C LEU A 395 13.57 -22.89 -10.54
N SER A 396 13.85 -21.87 -9.73
CA SER A 396 13.21 -21.70 -8.44
C SER A 396 11.71 -21.46 -8.58
N PHE A 397 11.30 -20.67 -9.58
CA PHE A 397 9.89 -20.38 -9.85
C PHE A 397 9.04 -21.64 -10.14
N LEU A 398 9.63 -22.76 -10.57
CA LEU A 398 8.86 -24.00 -10.80
C LEU A 398 8.21 -24.53 -9.52
N SER A 399 8.81 -24.27 -8.37
CA SER A 399 8.26 -24.68 -7.06
C SER A 399 6.94 -23.97 -6.70
N ILE A 400 6.61 -22.88 -7.38
CA ILE A 400 5.35 -22.13 -7.19
C ILE A 400 4.31 -22.39 -8.29
N CYS A 401 4.58 -23.26 -9.28
CA CYS A 401 3.62 -23.70 -10.31
C CYS A 401 2.59 -24.72 -9.80
N ARG A 402 2.21 -24.62 -8.51
CA ARG A 402 1.37 -25.60 -7.83
C ARG A 402 -0.11 -25.43 -8.16
N GLN A 403 -0.54 -24.18 -8.33
CA GLN A 403 -1.90 -23.88 -8.77
C GLN A 403 -1.93 -23.87 -10.29
N ARG A 404 -2.71 -24.78 -10.87
CA ARG A 404 -2.82 -24.93 -12.31
C ARG A 404 -3.90 -23.99 -12.84
N SER A 405 -3.54 -23.23 -13.85
CA SER A 405 -4.50 -22.59 -14.75
C SER A 405 -4.68 -23.48 -15.97
N PRO A 406 -5.91 -23.73 -16.44
CA PRO A 406 -6.13 -24.45 -17.70
C PRO A 406 -5.66 -23.66 -18.92
N ARG A 407 -5.35 -22.37 -18.75
CA ARG A 407 -4.90 -21.47 -19.82
C ARG A 407 -3.38 -21.33 -19.92
N LEU A 408 -2.64 -21.79 -18.92
CA LEU A 408 -1.18 -21.69 -18.88
C LEU A 408 -0.53 -23.08 -18.98
N PRO A 409 0.66 -23.20 -19.60
CA PRO A 409 1.47 -24.39 -19.49
C PRO A 409 1.75 -24.74 -18.03
N SER A 410 1.83 -26.03 -17.70
CA SER A 410 1.96 -26.51 -16.31
C SER A 410 3.23 -26.04 -15.58
N TRP A 411 4.23 -25.57 -16.33
CA TRP A 411 5.49 -25.06 -15.80
C TRP A 411 5.47 -23.54 -15.61
N VAL A 412 4.40 -22.83 -15.95
CA VAL A 412 4.28 -21.37 -15.80
C VAL A 412 3.48 -21.03 -14.53
N PRO A 413 4.01 -20.17 -13.64
CA PRO A 413 3.26 -19.71 -12.48
C PRO A 413 2.05 -18.87 -12.90
N ASP A 414 0.91 -19.09 -12.27
CA ASP A 414 -0.26 -18.24 -12.46
C ASP A 414 -0.24 -17.03 -11.53
N TRP A 415 0.46 -15.94 -11.91
CA TRP A 415 0.49 -14.72 -11.10
C TRP A 415 -0.87 -14.00 -11.00
N SER A 416 -1.89 -14.42 -11.76
CA SER A 416 -3.26 -13.92 -11.57
C SER A 416 -3.87 -14.39 -10.25
N GLN A 417 -3.33 -15.47 -9.67
CA GLN A 417 -3.77 -16.08 -8.41
C GLN A 417 -2.69 -16.02 -7.32
N GLN A 418 -3.11 -16.18 -6.07
CA GLN A 418 -2.20 -16.20 -4.92
C GLN A 418 -1.59 -17.60 -4.86
N GLN A 419 -0.28 -17.68 -5.02
CA GLN A 419 0.44 -18.95 -5.02
C GLN A 419 0.64 -19.50 -3.61
N ARG A 420 0.54 -20.83 -3.50
CA ARG A 420 0.84 -21.53 -2.26
C ARG A 420 2.36 -21.56 -2.05
N PRO A 421 2.84 -21.41 -0.81
CA PRO A 421 4.26 -21.63 -0.54
C PRO A 421 4.66 -23.06 -0.97
N PRO A 422 5.87 -23.30 -1.46
CA PRO A 422 6.31 -24.63 -1.85
C PRO A 422 6.40 -25.56 -0.63
N TRP A 423 6.22 -26.87 -0.85
CA TRP A 423 6.30 -27.89 0.20
C TRP A 423 7.66 -27.96 0.90
N LEU A 424 8.73 -27.60 0.19
CA LEU A 424 10.12 -27.60 0.66
C LEU A 424 10.65 -26.19 1.00
N GLY A 425 9.76 -25.20 1.05
CA GLY A 425 9.96 -23.86 1.59
C GLY A 425 10.94 -22.92 0.85
N TYR A 426 10.50 -21.68 0.68
CA TYR A 426 11.40 -20.52 0.67
C TYR A 426 11.52 -20.04 2.10
N SER A 427 12.67 -19.46 2.48
CA SER A 427 12.64 -18.52 3.59
C SER A 427 11.67 -17.41 3.21
N THR A 428 10.64 -17.20 4.04
CA THR A 428 9.61 -16.17 3.85
C THR A 428 10.20 -14.76 3.77
N ASP A 429 11.46 -14.61 4.20
CA ASP A 429 12.05 -13.34 4.55
C ASP A 429 12.89 -12.75 3.40
N SER A 430 13.52 -13.62 2.61
CA SER A 430 14.51 -13.26 1.59
C SER A 430 14.21 -13.80 0.19
N GLY A 431 13.07 -14.47 0.00
CA GLY A 431 12.75 -15.19 -1.26
C GLY A 431 13.80 -16.26 -1.61
N THR A 432 14.63 -16.65 -0.64
CA THR A 432 15.74 -17.57 -0.83
C THR A 432 15.24 -18.99 -0.59
N GLN A 433 15.56 -19.91 -1.51
CA GLN A 433 15.20 -21.30 -1.35
C GLN A 433 15.87 -21.90 -0.12
N LEU A 434 15.13 -22.69 0.66
CA LEU A 434 15.74 -23.54 1.69
C LEU A 434 16.56 -24.68 1.07
N TYR A 435 16.22 -25.10 -0.15
CA TYR A 435 16.92 -26.14 -0.91
C TYR A 435 16.96 -25.78 -2.40
N ASN A 436 18.15 -25.85 -3.00
CA ASN A 436 18.39 -25.52 -4.41
C ASN A 436 18.88 -26.76 -5.16
N ALA A 437 17.98 -27.43 -5.90
CA ALA A 437 18.31 -28.60 -6.70
C ALA A 437 19.16 -28.28 -7.95
N GLY A 438 19.41 -26.99 -8.25
CA GLY A 438 20.20 -26.52 -9.39
C GLY A 438 21.61 -26.04 -9.04
N ARG A 439 22.01 -26.01 -7.76
CA ARG A 439 23.42 -25.79 -7.38
C ARG A 439 24.15 -27.13 -7.32
N GLY A 440 24.57 -27.59 -8.49
CA GLY A 440 25.24 -28.87 -8.66
C GLY A 440 26.04 -28.95 -9.96
N THR A 441 26.93 -27.99 -10.18
CA THR A 441 28.31 -28.05 -10.75
C THR A 441 28.71 -26.69 -11.28
#